data_AF-B1WX59-F1
#
_entry.id   AF-B1WX59-F1
#
_cell.length_a   1.000
_cell.length_b   1.000
_cell.length_c   1.000
_cell.angle_alpha   90.00
_cell.angle_beta   90.00
_cell.angle_gamma   90.00
#
_symmetry.space_group_name_H-M   'P 1'
#
loop_
_entity.id
_entity.type
_entity.pdbx_description
1 polymer ?
#
loop_
_entity_poly.entity_id
_entity_poly.type
_entity_poly.pdbx_seq_one_letter_code
_entity_poly.pdbx_strand_id
1 'polypeptide(L)'
;MEKSKRKMSNKYRFITKFFLQSICFVISFGTLTHNSSSLANGGSDYTIRDGGTVFWGVRTAGGGEIITNQIGFEYGVGTNKTSLLYENLVFDEQDVGKTFTVTATEDPDFNLIVEKLTNGIIDDVFLNVTFANGDKIESTTSDSLGNTDFQGWKINSIDLVINSLEITAPGNDPNGDGNWTQVTYDVESIINVTKVPEPSFLRGVLGLFGLAGITLLKKFKKP
;
A
#
# COMPACT_ATOMS: atom_id res chain seq x y z
N MET A 1 10.65 44.35 -66.85
CA MET A 1 9.79 44.02 -65.69
C MET A 1 9.79 42.50 -65.54
N GLU A 2 10.79 41.96 -64.86
CA GLU A 2 11.17 40.54 -64.93
C GLU A 2 10.86 39.86 -63.58
N LYS A 3 9.90 38.92 -63.58
CA LYS A 3 9.49 38.19 -62.37
C LYS A 3 10.41 36.99 -62.15
N SER A 4 11.34 37.15 -61.21
CA SER A 4 12.20 36.09 -60.67
C SER A 4 11.36 35.01 -59.98
N LYS A 5 11.30 33.81 -60.57
CA LYS A 5 10.79 32.58 -59.92
C LYS A 5 11.95 31.88 -59.20
N ARG A 6 12.04 32.01 -57.88
CA ARG A 6 12.93 31.18 -57.05
C ARG A 6 12.34 29.78 -56.87
N LYS A 7 13.05 28.78 -57.37
CA LYS A 7 12.85 27.35 -57.10
C LYS A 7 13.25 27.07 -55.65
N MET A 8 12.29 26.77 -54.77
CA MET A 8 12.59 26.24 -53.44
C MET A 8 12.99 24.76 -53.54
N SER A 9 14.13 24.39 -52.93
CA SER A 9 14.68 23.04 -52.96
C SER A 9 13.97 22.11 -51.97
N ASN A 10 13.54 20.94 -52.47
CA ASN A 10 13.01 19.80 -51.71
C ASN A 10 14.07 19.15 -50.80
N LYS A 11 14.50 19.81 -49.72
CA LYS A 11 15.42 19.20 -48.73
C LYS A 11 14.89 19.10 -47.29
N TYR A 12 13.63 19.46 -47.04
CA TYR A 12 13.03 19.36 -45.69
C TYR A 12 11.66 18.68 -45.70
N ARG A 13 11.57 17.49 -46.31
CA ARG A 13 10.32 16.72 -46.36
C ARG A 13 10.40 15.37 -45.65
N PHE A 14 11.22 15.26 -44.61
CA PHE A 14 11.46 13.98 -43.91
C PHE A 14 11.41 14.01 -42.38
N ILE A 15 10.92 15.07 -41.74
CA ILE A 15 10.76 15.11 -40.28
C ILE A 15 9.42 15.74 -39.91
N THR A 16 8.32 15.12 -40.31
CA THR A 16 6.98 15.44 -39.77
C THR A 16 5.98 14.29 -39.99
N LYS A 17 6.37 13.07 -39.61
CA LYS A 17 5.46 11.91 -39.52
C LYS A 17 5.87 10.96 -38.39
N PHE A 18 6.15 11.51 -37.20
CA PHE A 18 6.54 10.70 -36.05
C PHE A 18 6.06 11.30 -34.73
N PHE A 19 4.81 11.75 -34.66
CA PHE A 19 4.13 12.01 -33.38
C PHE A 19 2.63 11.90 -33.64
N LEU A 20 1.90 11.32 -32.69
CA LEU A 20 0.51 10.83 -32.76
C LEU A 20 0.34 9.43 -33.36
N GLN A 21 0.91 8.46 -32.68
CA GLN A 21 0.15 7.25 -32.39
C GLN A 21 0.15 7.10 -30.86
N SER A 22 -0.71 7.90 -30.23
CA SER A 22 -1.05 7.71 -28.82
C SER A 22 -1.69 6.33 -28.70
N ILE A 23 -0.95 5.40 -28.11
CA ILE A 23 -1.47 4.13 -27.67
C ILE A 23 -2.48 4.45 -26.56
N CYS A 24 -3.75 4.52 -26.91
CA CYS A 24 -4.83 4.39 -25.94
C CYS A 24 -4.83 2.94 -25.47
N PHE A 25 -4.06 2.66 -24.42
CA PHE A 25 -4.19 1.42 -23.67
C PHE A 25 -5.40 1.61 -22.75
N VAL A 26 -6.57 1.18 -23.22
CA VAL A 26 -7.75 1.01 -22.36
C VAL A 26 -7.47 -0.25 -21.53
N ILE A 27 -6.90 -0.07 -20.34
CA ILE A 27 -6.86 -1.14 -19.34
C ILE A 27 -8.27 -1.27 -18.79
N SER A 28 -8.94 -2.35 -19.19
CA SER A 28 -10.20 -2.77 -18.61
C SER A 28 -9.97 -3.05 -17.12
N PHE A 29 -10.69 -2.33 -16.26
CA PHE A 29 -10.67 -2.50 -14.80
C PHE A 29 -11.32 -3.84 -14.46
N GLY A 30 -10.53 -4.89 -14.33
CA GLY A 30 -10.94 -6.10 -13.62
C GLY A 30 -10.70 -5.89 -12.13
N THR A 31 -11.76 -5.69 -11.36
CA THR A 31 -11.71 -5.92 -9.91
C THR A 31 -11.39 -7.40 -9.69
N LEU A 32 -10.12 -7.71 -9.38
CA LEU A 32 -9.73 -9.05 -9.00
C LEU A 32 -10.05 -9.23 -7.51
N THR A 33 -11.27 -9.66 -7.22
CA THR A 33 -11.70 -10.03 -5.87
C THR A 33 -11.00 -11.35 -5.51
N HIS A 34 -9.92 -11.28 -4.74
CA HIS A 34 -9.30 -12.46 -4.17
C HIS A 34 -10.04 -12.78 -2.88
N ASN A 35 -10.81 -13.87 -2.89
CA ASN A 35 -11.52 -14.38 -1.73
C ASN A 35 -10.61 -15.45 -1.11
N SER A 36 -9.89 -15.11 -0.05
CA SER A 36 -9.16 -16.11 0.73
C SER A 36 -9.95 -16.49 1.97
N SER A 37 -10.43 -17.72 1.94
CA SER A 37 -10.96 -18.42 3.09
C SER A 37 -9.83 -19.21 3.73
N SER A 38 -9.18 -18.70 4.78
CA SER A 38 -8.52 -19.57 5.76
C SER A 38 -9.35 -19.60 7.04
N LEU A 39 -10.13 -20.68 7.16
CA LEU A 39 -10.73 -21.07 8.42
C LEU A 39 -9.61 -21.42 9.41
N ALA A 40 -9.65 -20.79 10.58
CA ALA A 40 -8.99 -21.18 11.84
C ALA A 40 -7.46 -21.06 11.98
N ASN A 41 -6.71 -20.52 11.02
CA ASN A 41 -5.33 -20.07 11.26
C ASN A 41 -5.05 -18.83 10.38
N GLY A 42 -4.83 -17.69 11.04
CA GLY A 42 -4.66 -16.36 10.44
C GLY A 42 -3.51 -16.34 9.42
N GLY A 43 -3.86 -16.39 8.14
CA GLY A 43 -2.94 -16.09 7.05
C GLY A 43 -3.20 -14.67 6.58
N SER A 44 -2.15 -13.86 6.46
CA SER A 44 -2.19 -12.59 5.74
C SER A 44 -1.92 -12.86 4.26
N ASP A 45 -2.87 -12.51 3.39
CA ASP A 45 -2.65 -12.47 1.95
C ASP A 45 -2.39 -11.02 1.54
N TYR A 46 -1.42 -10.82 0.64
CA TYR A 46 -1.15 -9.51 0.04
C TYR A 46 -1.34 -9.56 -1.48
N THR A 47 -1.86 -8.48 -2.05
CA THR A 47 -1.93 -8.29 -3.51
C THR A 47 -1.58 -6.85 -3.85
N ILE A 48 -0.63 -6.67 -4.77
CA ILE A 48 -0.33 -5.37 -5.37
C ILE A 48 -1.21 -5.21 -6.61
N ARG A 49 -2.06 -4.18 -6.66
CA ARG A 49 -2.86 -3.88 -7.86
C ARG A 49 -2.21 -2.76 -8.69
N ASP A 50 -2.30 -2.90 -10.03
CA ASP A 50 -1.87 -1.87 -10.97
C ASP A 50 -2.62 -0.55 -10.70
N GLY A 51 -1.89 0.44 -10.19
CA GLY A 51 -2.46 1.67 -9.65
C GLY A 51 -1.73 2.17 -8.40
N GLY A 52 -0.92 1.32 -7.77
CA GLY A 52 -0.16 1.68 -6.57
C GLY A 52 -0.94 1.48 -5.28
N THR A 53 -1.87 0.52 -5.24
CA THR A 53 -2.55 0.17 -4.00
C THR A 53 -2.09 -1.22 -3.55
N VAL A 54 -1.66 -1.32 -2.30
CA VAL A 54 -1.32 -2.60 -1.67
C VAL A 54 -2.35 -2.89 -0.59
N PHE A 55 -2.85 -4.12 -0.60
CA PHE A 55 -3.89 -4.61 0.29
C PHE A 55 -3.31 -5.66 1.23
N TRP A 56 -3.70 -5.57 2.50
CA TRP A 56 -3.49 -6.59 3.51
C TRP A 56 -4.78 -6.81 4.29
N GLY A 57 -5.29 -8.04 4.28
CA GLY A 57 -6.46 -8.43 5.06
C GLY A 57 -6.06 -9.31 6.23
N VAL A 58 -6.66 -9.07 7.40
CA VAL A 58 -6.59 -9.97 8.56
C VAL A 58 -8.01 -10.36 8.93
N ARG A 59 -8.23 -11.67 9.00
CA ARG A 59 -9.44 -12.29 9.55
C ARG A 59 -9.03 -13.11 10.75
N THR A 60 -9.42 -12.66 11.93
CA THR A 60 -9.11 -13.37 13.18
C THR A 60 -10.37 -13.46 14.03
N ALA A 61 -10.59 -14.65 14.60
CA ALA A 61 -11.61 -14.88 15.61
C ALA A 61 -10.89 -15.08 16.95
N GLY A 62 -11.35 -14.38 17.98
CA GLY A 62 -10.77 -14.43 19.33
C GLY A 62 -11.86 -14.30 20.39
N GLY A 63 -11.50 -14.56 21.65
CA GLY A 63 -12.39 -14.38 22.78
C GLY A 63 -11.61 -14.26 24.07
N GLY A 64 -12.19 -13.62 25.07
CA GLY A 64 -11.60 -13.42 26.38
C GLY A 64 -12.65 -13.25 27.47
N GLU A 65 -12.22 -13.31 28.73
CA GLU A 65 -13.06 -13.16 29.93
C GLU A 65 -13.46 -11.69 30.18
N ILE A 66 -14.04 -11.04 29.17
CA ILE A 66 -14.36 -9.61 29.19
C ILE A 66 -15.85 -9.43 28.86
N ILE A 67 -16.45 -8.34 29.32
CA ILE A 67 -17.71 -7.81 28.77
C ILE A 67 -17.38 -6.44 28.18
N THR A 68 -17.22 -6.38 26.86
CA THR A 68 -16.97 -5.13 26.13
C THR A 68 -17.80 -5.12 24.85
N ASN A 69 -18.15 -3.93 24.38
CA ASN A 69 -18.76 -3.69 23.08
C ASN A 69 -17.78 -3.00 22.11
N GLN A 70 -16.49 -2.95 22.47
CA GLN A 70 -15.46 -2.21 21.78
C GLN A 70 -14.16 -3.00 21.69
N ILE A 71 -13.42 -2.80 20.59
CA ILE A 71 -12.07 -3.34 20.40
C ILE A 71 -11.10 -2.24 20.01
N GLY A 72 -9.90 -2.27 20.59
CA GLY A 72 -8.82 -1.35 20.25
C GLY A 72 -7.94 -1.93 19.14
N PHE A 73 -7.47 -1.08 18.26
CA PHE A 73 -6.47 -1.41 17.25
C PHE A 73 -5.24 -0.53 17.39
N GLU A 74 -4.10 -1.18 17.23
CA GLU A 74 -2.83 -0.51 16.99
C GLU A 74 -2.32 -0.90 15.62
N TYR A 75 -1.87 0.08 14.84
CA TYR A 75 -1.28 -0.16 13.53
C TYR A 75 0.11 0.45 13.52
N GLY A 76 1.09 -0.25 13.00
CA GLY A 76 2.45 0.27 12.97
C GLY A 76 3.40 -0.47 12.06
N VAL A 77 4.64 0.01 12.06
CA VAL A 77 5.73 -0.51 11.23
C VAL A 77 7.03 -0.66 12.03
N GLY A 78 7.69 -1.78 11.79
CA GLY A 78 9.05 -2.06 12.21
C GLY A 78 9.16 -3.16 13.26
N THR A 79 10.39 -3.64 13.42
CA THR A 79 10.72 -4.65 14.42
C THR A 79 10.46 -4.11 15.83
N ASN A 80 9.74 -4.90 16.65
CA ASN A 80 9.35 -4.57 18.02
C ASN A 80 8.39 -3.37 18.18
N LYS A 81 7.58 -3.06 17.18
CA LYS A 81 6.44 -2.11 17.34
C LYS A 81 6.86 -0.69 17.71
N THR A 82 8.00 -0.23 17.18
CA THR A 82 8.63 1.03 17.58
C THR A 82 8.04 2.29 16.92
N SER A 83 7.18 2.13 15.91
CA SER A 83 6.46 3.24 15.30
C SER A 83 5.01 2.84 15.08
N LEU A 84 4.12 3.54 15.78
CA LEU A 84 2.68 3.36 15.71
C LEU A 84 2.08 4.54 14.95
N LEU A 85 1.13 4.23 14.07
CA LEU A 85 0.26 5.22 13.43
C LEU A 85 -1.05 5.36 14.22
N TYR A 86 -1.54 4.24 14.75
CA TYR A 86 -2.66 4.22 15.69
C TYR A 86 -2.17 3.56 16.97
N GLU A 87 -2.31 4.25 18.10
CA GLU A 87 -1.91 3.71 19.40
C GLU A 87 -3.09 3.11 20.18
N ASN A 88 -4.33 3.58 19.95
CA ASN A 88 -5.53 3.14 20.67
C ASN A 88 -6.80 3.49 19.88
N LEU A 89 -6.88 3.09 18.61
CA LEU A 89 -8.07 3.37 17.83
C LEU A 89 -9.17 2.38 18.20
N VAL A 90 -10.25 2.88 18.80
CA VAL A 90 -11.33 2.03 19.31
C VAL A 90 -12.47 1.98 18.30
N PHE A 91 -12.93 0.77 17.98
CA PHE A 91 -14.08 0.54 17.11
C PHE A 91 -15.18 -0.25 17.81
N ASP A 92 -16.40 -0.04 17.34
CA ASP A 92 -17.57 -0.87 17.65
C ASP A 92 -18.33 -1.29 16.38
N GLU A 93 -19.43 -2.02 16.54
CA GLU A 93 -20.23 -2.53 15.41
C GLU A 93 -20.80 -1.42 14.51
N GLN A 94 -20.87 -0.17 14.98
CA GLN A 94 -21.31 0.98 14.16
C GLN A 94 -20.24 1.47 13.19
N ASP A 95 -18.99 1.03 13.36
CA ASP A 95 -17.88 1.35 12.47
C ASP A 95 -17.72 0.37 11.30
N VAL A 96 -18.50 -0.70 11.28
CA VAL A 96 -18.52 -1.66 10.16
C VAL A 96 -18.89 -0.96 8.85
N GLY A 97 -18.07 -1.17 7.83
CA GLY A 97 -18.17 -0.55 6.52
C GLY A 97 -17.53 0.84 6.42
N LYS A 98 -16.97 1.38 7.52
CA LYS A 98 -16.24 2.65 7.48
C LYS A 98 -14.78 2.44 7.07
N THR A 99 -14.21 3.50 6.51
CA THR A 99 -12.80 3.62 6.14
C THR A 99 -12.17 4.74 6.95
N PHE A 100 -11.09 4.43 7.65
CA PHE A 100 -10.29 5.36 8.43
C PHE A 100 -9.00 5.64 7.69
N THR A 101 -8.96 6.78 7.01
CA THR A 101 -7.80 7.24 6.24
C THR A 101 -6.90 8.08 7.14
N VAL A 102 -5.60 7.81 7.07
CA VAL A 102 -4.57 8.68 7.65
C VAL A 102 -3.57 9.12 6.60
N THR A 103 -3.24 10.41 6.70
CA THR A 103 -2.30 11.14 5.87
C THR A 103 -1.33 11.94 6.75
N ALA A 104 -0.27 12.48 6.14
CA ALA A 104 0.69 13.36 6.80
C ALA A 104 0.08 14.63 7.43
N THR A 105 -1.14 15.00 7.05
CA THR A 105 -1.86 16.15 7.64
C THR A 105 -2.72 15.78 8.84
N GLU A 106 -3.15 14.51 8.91
CA GLU A 106 -4.02 14.03 9.98
C GLU A 106 -3.20 13.53 11.17
N ASP A 107 -2.02 12.94 10.91
CA ASP A 107 -1.17 12.36 11.93
C ASP A 107 0.30 12.78 11.78
N PRO A 108 0.94 13.34 12.83
CA PRO A 108 2.35 13.75 12.76
C PRO A 108 3.33 12.59 12.60
N ASP A 109 2.99 11.39 13.09
CA ASP A 109 3.83 10.19 13.05
C ASP A 109 3.74 9.45 11.72
N PHE A 110 2.78 9.80 10.85
CA PHE A 110 2.66 9.26 9.50
C PHE A 110 3.97 9.34 8.72
N ASN A 111 4.69 10.47 8.80
CA ASN A 111 5.95 10.63 8.05
C ASN A 111 7.04 9.66 8.52
N LEU A 112 7.06 9.31 9.81
CA LEU A 112 8.00 8.32 10.35
C LEU A 112 7.69 6.92 9.81
N ILE A 113 6.40 6.58 9.71
CA ILE A 113 5.94 5.33 9.10
C ILE A 113 6.35 5.29 7.61
N VAL A 114 6.13 6.38 6.87
CA VAL A 114 6.52 6.47 5.46
C VAL A 114 8.03 6.36 5.28
N GLU A 115 8.82 7.00 6.14
CA GLU A 115 10.29 6.90 6.10
C GLU A 115 10.75 5.45 6.25
N LYS A 116 10.21 4.72 7.24
CA LYS A 116 10.52 3.30 7.42
C LYS A 116 10.13 2.49 6.18
N LEU A 117 8.89 2.64 5.72
CA LEU A 117 8.38 1.89 4.58
C LEU A 117 9.06 2.23 3.25
N THR A 118 9.90 3.26 3.14
CA THR A 118 10.53 3.68 1.86
C THR A 118 12.06 3.75 1.92
N ASN A 119 12.67 3.27 3.00
CA ASN A 119 14.10 3.38 3.27
C ASN A 119 14.98 2.37 2.49
N GLY A 120 14.40 1.43 1.72
CA GLY A 120 15.17 0.37 1.05
C GLY A 120 15.41 -0.87 1.90
N ILE A 121 14.82 -0.93 3.09
CA ILE A 121 14.89 -2.04 4.05
C ILE A 121 13.49 -2.63 4.16
N ILE A 122 13.42 -3.96 4.16
CA ILE A 122 12.17 -4.67 4.36
C ILE A 122 11.75 -4.52 5.82
N ASP A 123 10.62 -3.86 6.05
CA ASP A 123 10.03 -3.66 7.37
C ASP A 123 8.76 -4.52 7.53
N ASP A 124 8.47 -4.91 8.77
CA ASP A 124 7.24 -5.63 9.12
C ASP A 124 6.13 -4.63 9.41
N VAL A 125 4.99 -4.82 8.75
CA VAL A 125 3.76 -4.07 9.03
C VAL A 125 2.89 -4.94 9.93
N PHE A 126 2.38 -4.39 11.02
CA PHE A 126 1.58 -5.16 11.96
C PHE A 126 0.28 -4.44 12.34
N LEU A 127 -0.68 -5.27 12.72
CA LEU A 127 -1.94 -4.86 13.34
C LEU A 127 -2.01 -5.57 14.69
N ASN A 128 -2.14 -4.82 15.78
CA ASN A 128 -2.49 -5.38 17.07
C ASN A 128 -3.96 -5.13 17.34
N VAL A 129 -4.62 -6.13 17.89
CA VAL A 129 -5.99 -6.00 18.36
C VAL A 129 -5.99 -6.22 19.85
N THR A 130 -6.50 -5.22 20.56
CA THR A 130 -6.50 -5.15 22.00
C THR A 130 -7.93 -5.20 22.51
N PHE A 131 -8.18 -6.16 23.38
CA PHE A 131 -9.46 -6.29 24.07
C PHE A 131 -9.33 -5.57 25.41
N ALA A 132 -9.95 -4.40 25.50
CA ALA A 132 -9.90 -3.56 26.68
C ALA A 132 -11.21 -3.64 27.47
N ASN A 133 -11.08 -3.69 28.80
CA ASN A 133 -12.18 -3.57 29.75
C ASN A 133 -11.93 -2.34 30.64
N GLY A 134 -12.36 -1.16 30.18
CA GLY A 134 -11.97 0.11 30.79
C GLY A 134 -10.46 0.35 30.67
N ASP A 135 -9.77 0.53 31.80
CA ASP A 135 -8.33 0.85 31.84
C ASP A 135 -7.41 -0.39 31.75
N LYS A 136 -7.96 -1.60 31.62
CA LYS A 136 -7.18 -2.85 31.60
C LYS A 136 -7.17 -3.47 30.21
N ILE A 137 -5.96 -3.71 29.72
CA ILE A 137 -5.69 -4.57 28.56
C ILE A 137 -5.68 -6.01 29.06
N GLU A 138 -6.59 -6.85 28.58
CA GLU A 138 -6.69 -8.24 29.03
C GLU A 138 -6.17 -9.24 27.99
N SER A 139 -6.22 -8.90 26.71
CA SER A 139 -5.64 -9.72 25.64
C SER A 139 -5.22 -8.85 24.46
N THR A 140 -4.10 -9.23 23.84
CA THR A 140 -3.58 -8.61 22.63
C THR A 140 -3.20 -9.70 21.64
N THR A 141 -3.84 -9.69 20.47
CA THR A 141 -3.36 -10.46 19.31
C THR A 141 -2.53 -9.56 18.42
N SER A 142 -1.50 -10.09 17.80
CA SER A 142 -0.60 -9.34 16.91
C SER A 142 -0.48 -10.11 15.62
N ASP A 143 -0.95 -9.49 14.54
CA ASP A 143 -0.92 -10.07 13.20
C ASP A 143 0.10 -9.29 12.37
N SER A 144 1.07 -10.01 11.81
CA SER A 144 1.96 -9.46 10.78
C SER A 144 1.18 -9.41 9.47
N LEU A 145 0.97 -8.19 8.97
CA LEU A 145 0.45 -7.94 7.63
C LEU A 145 1.51 -8.26 6.58
N GLY A 146 2.77 -8.31 6.98
CA GLY A 146 3.86 -8.85 6.19
C GLY A 146 5.01 -7.89 6.02
N ASN A 147 5.98 -8.35 5.25
CA ASN A 147 7.27 -7.73 5.07
C ASN A 147 7.29 -6.96 3.76
N THR A 148 7.45 -5.64 3.81
CA THR A 148 7.37 -4.79 2.61
C THR A 148 8.37 -3.64 2.63
N ASP A 149 8.71 -3.17 1.43
CA ASP A 149 9.47 -1.95 1.18
C ASP A 149 8.91 -1.28 -0.08
N PHE A 150 8.64 0.01 0.05
CA PHE A 150 8.09 0.89 -0.96
C PHE A 150 9.14 1.86 -1.50
N GLN A 151 10.43 1.52 -1.46
CA GLN A 151 11.48 2.32 -2.08
C GLN A 151 11.13 2.66 -3.55
N GLY A 152 11.23 3.95 -3.88
CA GLY A 152 10.85 4.48 -5.20
C GLY A 152 9.36 4.81 -5.36
N TRP A 153 8.57 4.63 -4.30
CA TRP A 153 7.17 5.03 -4.23
C TRP A 153 6.99 6.14 -3.19
N LYS A 154 5.96 6.95 -3.40
CA LYS A 154 5.46 7.93 -2.46
C LYS A 154 4.17 7.38 -1.88
N ILE A 155 4.15 7.16 -0.57
CA ILE A 155 2.94 6.81 0.17
C ILE A 155 2.12 8.09 0.36
N ASN A 156 0.85 8.06 -0.05
CA ASN A 156 -0.06 9.20 0.02
C ASN A 156 -0.98 9.11 1.25
N SER A 157 -1.52 7.91 1.50
CA SER A 157 -2.34 7.62 2.67
C SER A 157 -2.25 6.15 3.03
N ILE A 158 -2.69 5.85 4.26
CA ILE A 158 -2.93 4.50 4.74
C ILE A 158 -4.38 4.48 5.20
N ASP A 159 -5.17 3.58 4.64
CA ASP A 159 -6.57 3.41 5.00
C ASP A 159 -6.74 2.11 5.79
N LEU A 160 -7.54 2.16 6.86
CA LEU A 160 -8.00 0.99 7.60
C LEU A 160 -9.50 0.82 7.35
N VAL A 161 -9.90 -0.33 6.82
CA VAL A 161 -11.29 -0.65 6.49
C VAL A 161 -11.79 -1.74 7.42
N ILE A 162 -12.90 -1.48 8.12
CA ILE A 162 -13.53 -2.47 9.00
C ILE A 162 -14.63 -3.16 8.21
N ASN A 163 -14.31 -4.31 7.61
CA ASN A 163 -15.23 -5.03 6.74
C ASN A 163 -16.32 -5.76 7.53
N SER A 164 -15.96 -6.34 8.68
CA SER A 164 -16.91 -6.90 9.63
C SER A 164 -16.37 -6.84 11.05
N LEU A 165 -17.25 -6.63 12.01
CA LEU A 165 -16.99 -6.75 13.44
C LEU A 165 -18.26 -7.30 14.09
N GLU A 166 -18.12 -8.40 14.80
CA GLU A 166 -19.19 -9.02 15.58
C GLU A 166 -18.68 -9.26 17.00
N ILE A 167 -19.40 -8.70 17.98
CA ILE A 167 -19.05 -8.81 19.39
C ILE A 167 -20.23 -9.45 20.12
N THR A 168 -20.05 -10.69 20.58
CA THR A 168 -21.10 -11.43 21.30
C THR A 168 -20.75 -11.55 22.77
N ALA A 169 -21.59 -10.96 23.64
CA ALA A 169 -21.48 -11.02 25.10
C ALA A 169 -22.86 -11.32 25.76
N PRO A 170 -23.00 -12.37 26.59
CA PRO A 170 -21.99 -13.41 26.83
C PRO A 170 -21.79 -14.25 25.56
N GLY A 171 -20.53 -14.48 25.21
CA GLY A 171 -20.10 -15.36 24.13
C GLY A 171 -20.09 -16.83 24.56
N ASN A 172 -19.53 -17.69 23.71
CA ASN A 172 -19.29 -19.09 24.07
C ASN A 172 -18.22 -19.16 25.16
N ASP A 173 -18.62 -19.60 26.34
CA ASP A 173 -17.78 -19.77 27.51
C ASP A 173 -17.29 -21.23 27.59
N PRO A 174 -16.04 -21.53 27.17
CA PRO A 174 -15.49 -22.89 27.25
C PRO A 174 -15.16 -23.31 28.68
N ASN A 175 -15.10 -22.38 29.64
CA ASN A 175 -14.64 -22.63 31.01
C ASN A 175 -15.80 -22.71 32.04
N GLY A 176 -16.99 -22.25 31.67
CA GLY A 176 -18.19 -22.26 32.52
C GLY A 176 -18.20 -21.22 33.64
N ASP A 177 -17.43 -20.14 33.52
CA ASP A 177 -17.32 -19.04 34.50
C ASP A 177 -18.29 -17.86 34.26
N GLY A 178 -18.98 -17.83 33.11
CA GLY A 178 -20.11 -16.97 32.82
C GLY A 178 -19.81 -15.59 32.25
N ASN A 179 -18.54 -15.21 32.04
CA ASN A 179 -18.15 -13.87 31.58
C ASN A 179 -17.24 -13.89 30.36
N TRP A 180 -17.71 -14.45 29.24
CA TRP A 180 -16.93 -14.46 28.00
C TRP A 180 -17.47 -13.45 26.98
N THR A 181 -16.59 -12.79 26.25
CA THR A 181 -16.94 -12.09 25.00
C THR A 181 -16.24 -12.81 23.86
N GLN A 182 -17.01 -13.16 22.84
CA GLN A 182 -16.49 -13.68 21.58
C GLN A 182 -16.46 -12.53 20.56
N VAL A 183 -15.31 -12.34 19.91
CA VAL A 183 -15.12 -11.29 18.89
C VAL A 183 -14.65 -11.93 17.60
N THR A 184 -15.34 -11.62 16.51
CA THR A 184 -14.88 -11.92 15.15
C THR A 184 -14.73 -10.62 14.39
N TYR A 185 -13.58 -10.43 13.74
CA TYR A 185 -13.34 -9.23 12.94
C TYR A 185 -12.64 -9.54 11.61
N ASP A 186 -12.89 -8.65 10.65
CA ASP A 186 -12.26 -8.61 9.33
C ASP A 186 -11.83 -7.17 9.08
N VAL A 187 -10.53 -6.95 9.11
CA VAL A 187 -9.93 -5.61 8.94
C VAL A 187 -8.94 -5.66 7.80
N GLU A 188 -9.01 -4.64 6.96
CA GLU A 188 -8.14 -4.49 5.79
C GLU A 188 -7.32 -3.21 5.92
N SER A 189 -6.01 -3.32 5.78
CA SER A 189 -5.11 -2.17 5.60
C SER A 189 -4.80 -1.97 4.13
N ILE A 190 -4.95 -0.73 3.68
CA ILE A 190 -4.74 -0.31 2.30
C ILE A 190 -3.71 0.80 2.28
N ILE A 191 -2.55 0.54 1.68
CA ILE A 191 -1.53 1.59 1.50
C ILE A 191 -1.64 2.15 0.08
N ASN A 192 -2.00 3.43 -0.01
CA ASN A 192 -2.13 4.14 -1.26
C ASN A 192 -0.81 4.79 -1.64
N VAL A 193 -0.17 4.31 -2.70
CA VAL A 193 1.12 4.78 -3.19
C VAL A 193 1.06 5.32 -4.60
N THR A 194 2.00 6.19 -4.93
CA THR A 194 2.24 6.68 -6.30
C THR A 194 3.71 6.53 -6.63
N LYS A 195 4.02 6.13 -7.87
CA LYS A 195 5.42 5.95 -8.27
C LYS A 195 6.14 7.30 -8.28
N VAL A 196 7.29 7.39 -7.62
CA VAL A 196 8.15 8.57 -7.72
C VAL A 196 8.83 8.55 -9.10
N PRO A 197 8.66 9.58 -9.93
CA PRO A 197 9.35 9.63 -11.22
C PRO A 197 10.85 9.58 -11.02
N GLU A 198 11.53 8.70 -11.76
CA GLU A 198 12.98 8.70 -11.79
C GLU A 198 13.49 10.09 -12.23
N PRO A 199 14.54 10.62 -11.59
CA PRO A 199 15.17 11.85 -12.05
C PRO A 199 15.52 11.73 -13.54
N SER A 200 14.96 12.63 -14.37
CA SER A 200 15.14 12.63 -15.83
C SER A 200 16.60 12.69 -16.27
N PHE A 201 17.48 13.20 -15.39
CA PHE A 201 18.92 13.24 -15.58
C PHE A 201 19.53 11.86 -15.83
N LEU A 202 19.12 10.80 -15.12
CA LEU A 202 19.67 9.45 -15.31
C LEU A 202 19.35 8.88 -16.70
N ARG A 203 18.16 9.21 -17.23
CA ARG A 203 17.76 8.83 -18.60
C ARG A 203 18.58 9.58 -19.66
N GLY A 204 18.89 10.85 -19.40
CA GLY A 204 19.76 11.65 -20.26
C GLY A 204 21.20 11.16 -20.28
N VAL A 205 21.74 10.81 -19.11
CA VAL A 205 23.13 10.36 -18.96
C VAL A 205 23.35 8.98 -19.58
N LEU A 206 22.46 8.01 -19.34
CA LEU A 206 22.54 6.70 -19.99
C LEU A 206 22.38 6.80 -21.52
N GLY A 207 21.53 7.70 -22.01
CA GLY A 207 21.41 7.98 -23.44
C GLY A 207 22.70 8.54 -24.04
N LEU A 208 23.37 9.47 -23.35
CA LEU A 208 24.62 10.08 -23.82
C LEU A 208 25.80 9.10 -23.78
N PHE A 209 25.96 8.32 -22.71
CA PHE A 209 27.02 7.31 -22.63
C PHE A 209 26.78 6.13 -23.58
N GLY A 210 25.53 5.72 -23.79
CA GLY A 210 25.18 4.70 -24.79
C GLY A 210 25.57 5.14 -26.20
N LEU A 211 25.28 6.39 -26.57
CA LEU A 211 25.64 6.94 -27.89
C LEU A 211 27.16 7.15 -28.04
N ALA A 212 27.84 7.65 -26.99
CA ALA A 212 29.28 7.82 -27.01
C ALA A 212 30.02 6.47 -27.13
N GLY A 213 29.56 5.44 -26.41
CA GLY A 213 30.11 4.09 -26.47
C GLY A 213 29.96 3.43 -27.85
N ILE A 214 28.79 3.54 -28.48
CA ILE A 214 28.56 3.02 -29.84
C ILE A 214 29.44 3.76 -30.88
N THR A 215 29.66 5.06 -30.69
CA THR A 215 30.49 5.86 -31.61
C THR A 215 31.98 5.51 -31.47
N LEU A 216 32.46 5.25 -30.26
CA LEU A 216 33.82 4.78 -30.00
C LEU A 216 34.06 3.36 -30.54
N LEU A 217 33.13 2.42 -30.37
CA LEU A 217 33.25 1.06 -30.87
C LEU A 217 33.32 0.97 -32.41
N LYS A 218 32.65 1.87 -33.14
CA LYS A 218 32.78 1.95 -34.61
C LYS A 218 34.17 2.42 -35.07
N LYS A 219 34.90 3.16 -34.25
CA LYS A 219 36.22 3.72 -34.62
C LYS A 219 37.35 2.70 -34.49
N PHE A 220 37.20 1.68 -33.63
CA PHE A 220 38.19 0.61 -33.43
C PHE A 220 37.99 -0.61 -34.33
N LYS A 221 36.93 -0.65 -35.14
CA LYS A 221 36.70 -1.69 -36.14
C LYS A 221 37.30 -1.27 -37.49
N LYS A 222 38.64 -1.14 -37.55
CA LYS A 222 39.37 -1.11 -38.83
C LYS A 222 40.18 -2.41 -38.96
N PRO A 223 40.16 -3.05 -40.15
CA PRO A 223 40.87 -4.30 -40.43
C PRO A 223 42.39 -4.14 -40.37
#